data_AF-A0A3B9DPT2-F1
#
_entry.id   AF-A0A3B9DPT2-F1
#
_cell.length_a   1.000
_cell.length_b   1.000
_cell.length_c   1.000
_cell.angle_alpha   90.00
_cell.angle_beta   90.00
_cell.angle_gamma   90.00
#
_symmetry.space_group_name_H-M   'P 1'
#
loop_
_entity.id
_entity.type
_entity.pdbx_description
1 polymer ?
#
loop_
_entity_poly.entity_id
_entity_poly.type
_entity_poly.pdbx_seq_one_letter_code
_entity_poly.pdbx_strand_id
1 'polypeptide(L)'
;MNPPFDDEGVYIGALATLSELGADLDEDRLGPLVAIRFDGPRDGFLDWFARWAASTFRSLSGRPEWEQNPEWLYFDGVPMTFVGQVSVPPELSGLHDVASFYVFWDRDSGVTETVVQVR
;
A
#
# COMPACT_ATOMS: atom_id res chain seq x y z
N MET A 1 13.78 16.37 10.76
CA MET A 1 14.96 15.73 10.16
C MET A 1 14.54 15.26 8.77
N ASN A 2 15.32 15.48 7.69
CA ASN A 2 14.93 14.94 6.39
C ASN A 2 15.12 13.41 6.42
N PRO A 3 14.15 12.62 5.94
CA PRO A 3 14.31 11.18 5.81
C PRO A 3 15.50 10.88 4.88
N PRO A 4 16.21 9.75 5.07
CA PRO A 4 17.46 9.43 4.37
C PRO A 4 17.27 8.99 2.91
N PHE A 5 16.26 9.54 2.22
CA PHE A 5 16.01 9.25 0.80
C PHE A 5 17.00 9.97 -0.14
N ASP A 6 17.91 10.78 0.41
CA ASP A 6 19.09 11.29 -0.32
C ASP A 6 20.06 10.17 -0.73
N ASP A 7 19.94 8.98 -0.12
CA ASP A 7 20.63 7.76 -0.51
C ASP A 7 19.73 6.90 -1.41
N GLU A 8 20.16 6.69 -2.66
CA GLU A 8 19.43 5.91 -3.67
C GLU A 8 19.19 4.46 -3.22
N GLY A 9 20.15 3.84 -2.52
CA GLY A 9 20.01 2.47 -2.02
C GLY A 9 18.94 2.37 -0.92
N VAL A 10 18.89 3.36 -0.04
CA VAL A 10 17.85 3.46 0.99
C VAL A 10 16.47 3.68 0.37
N TYR A 11 16.35 4.56 -0.62
CA TYR A 11 15.11 4.81 -1.31
C TYR A 11 14.60 3.56 -2.04
N ILE A 12 15.46 2.87 -2.79
CA ILE A 12 15.11 1.61 -3.46
C ILE A 12 14.69 0.54 -2.45
N GLY A 13 15.39 0.43 -1.31
CA GLY A 13 15.02 -0.51 -0.25
C GLY A 13 13.64 -0.22 0.37
N ALA A 14 13.28 1.05 0.52
CA ALA A 14 11.97 1.47 0.99
C ALA A 14 10.86 1.14 -0.03
N LEU A 15 11.09 1.43 -1.32
CA LEU A 15 10.15 1.07 -2.38
C LEU A 15 9.94 -0.45 -2.49
N ALA A 16 11.02 -1.23 -2.41
CA ALA A 16 10.93 -2.69 -2.41
C ALA A 16 10.08 -3.20 -1.24
N THR A 17 10.28 -2.65 -0.04
CA THR A 17 9.50 -2.98 1.15
C THR A 17 8.01 -2.69 0.93
N LEU A 18 7.64 -1.55 0.33
CA LEU A 18 6.25 -1.22 0.03
C LEU A 18 5.65 -2.18 -1.02
N SER A 19 6.41 -2.46 -2.08
CA SER A 19 6.01 -3.38 -3.13
C SER A 19 5.70 -4.77 -2.59
N GLU A 20 6.49 -5.29 -1.65
CA GLU A 20 6.23 -6.58 -0.97
C GLU A 20 4.93 -6.57 -0.16
N LEU A 21 4.52 -5.40 0.34
CA LEU A 21 3.24 -5.22 1.04
C LEU A 21 2.07 -5.03 0.08
N GLY A 22 2.32 -4.94 -1.24
CA GLY A 22 1.34 -4.61 -2.26
C GLY A 22 0.95 -3.13 -2.26
N ALA A 23 1.74 -2.27 -1.62
CA ALA A 23 1.56 -0.83 -1.64
C ALA A 23 2.52 -0.21 -2.67
N ASP A 24 2.04 0.81 -3.38
CA ASP A 24 2.88 1.65 -4.21
C ASP A 24 2.71 3.10 -3.75
N LEU A 25 3.84 3.73 -3.49
CA LEU A 25 3.92 5.13 -3.09
C LEU A 25 4.97 5.79 -3.98
N ASP A 26 4.57 6.88 -4.61
CA ASP A 26 5.52 7.81 -5.19
C ASP A 26 6.32 8.55 -4.09
N GLU A 27 7.41 9.18 -4.52
CA GLU A 27 8.29 9.97 -3.64
C GLU A 27 7.53 11.10 -2.94
N ASP A 28 6.58 11.72 -3.66
CA ASP A 28 5.77 12.85 -3.19
C ASP A 28 4.89 12.49 -1.99
N ARG A 29 4.42 11.24 -1.91
CA ARG A 29 3.63 10.72 -0.79
C ARG A 29 4.49 10.08 0.29
N LEU A 30 5.59 9.42 -0.10
CA LEU A 30 6.46 8.72 0.83
C LEU A 30 7.23 9.69 1.75
N GLY A 31 7.82 10.73 1.18
CA GLY A 31 8.64 11.70 1.90
C GLY A 31 7.92 12.30 3.13
N PRO A 32 6.72 12.91 2.97
CA PRO A 32 5.98 13.50 4.08
C PRO A 32 5.55 12.50 5.16
N LEU A 33 5.13 11.28 4.77
CA LEU A 33 4.66 10.26 5.72
C LEU A 33 5.77 9.78 6.66
N VAL A 34 6.99 9.71 6.13
CA VAL A 34 8.18 9.20 6.81
C VAL A 34 8.86 10.31 7.61
N ALA A 35 8.97 11.53 7.04
CA ALA A 35 9.61 12.67 7.71
C ALA A 35 8.97 13.04 9.05
N ILE A 36 7.67 12.79 9.21
CA ILE A 36 6.94 13.06 10.46
C ILE A 36 7.21 11.98 11.53
N ARG A 37 7.62 10.77 11.13
CA ARG A 37 7.62 9.58 12.02
C ARG A 37 9.00 9.03 12.34
N PHE A 38 10.02 9.32 11.54
CA PHE A 38 11.38 8.84 11.78
C PHE A 38 12.25 9.91 12.44
N ASP A 39 12.79 9.59 13.63
CA ASP A 39 13.76 10.42 14.37
C ASP A 39 15.00 9.60 14.79
N GLY A 40 15.27 8.50 14.08
CA GLY A 40 16.35 7.56 14.38
C GLY A 40 17.64 7.80 13.57
N PRO A 41 18.71 7.04 13.86
CA PRO A 41 19.95 7.09 13.08
C PRO A 41 19.73 6.49 11.68
N ARG A 42 20.41 7.06 10.67
CA ARG A 42 20.28 6.65 9.25
C ARG A 42 20.46 5.14 9.03
N ASP A 43 21.47 4.54 9.65
CA ASP A 43 21.82 3.12 9.48
C ASP A 43 20.69 2.15 9.92
N GLY A 44 19.77 2.61 10.77
CA GLY A 44 18.60 1.82 11.23
C GLY A 44 17.31 2.12 10.46
N PHE A 45 17.36 2.92 9.40
CA PHE A 45 16.17 3.40 8.72
C PHE A 45 15.36 2.27 8.08
N LEU A 46 15.99 1.38 7.30
CA LEU A 46 15.27 0.32 6.58
C LEU A 46 14.55 -0.65 7.55
N ASP A 47 15.20 -1.02 8.65
CA ASP A 47 14.60 -1.86 9.69
C ASP A 47 13.43 -1.18 10.41
N TRP A 48 13.54 0.13 10.64
CA TRP A 48 12.42 0.92 11.15
C TRP A 48 11.30 1.01 10.12
N PHE A 49 11.65 1.28 8.87
CA PHE A 49 10.71 1.49 7.77
C PHE A 49 9.89 0.24 7.50
N ALA A 50 10.54 -0.93 7.45
CA ALA A 50 9.86 -2.22 7.30
C ALA A 50 8.81 -2.46 8.40
N ARG A 51 9.15 -2.16 9.66
CA ARG A 51 8.20 -2.29 10.78
C ARG A 51 7.06 -1.30 10.69
N TRP A 52 7.37 -0.03 10.38
CA TRP A 52 6.37 1.01 10.21
C TRP A 52 5.42 0.68 9.06
N ALA A 53 5.95 0.34 7.88
CA ALA A 53 5.19 -0.01 6.69
C ALA A 53 4.31 -1.23 6.94
N ALA A 54 4.82 -2.30 7.54
CA ALA A 54 4.03 -3.49 7.88
C ALA A 54 2.87 -3.18 8.85
N SER A 55 3.06 -2.25 9.80
CA SER A 55 2.01 -1.82 10.72
C SER A 55 0.98 -0.86 10.09
N THR A 56 1.37 -0.20 9.01
CA THR A 56 0.59 0.84 8.34
C THR A 56 -0.23 0.25 7.19
N PHE A 57 0.40 -0.53 6.31
CA PHE A 57 -0.22 -1.21 5.16
C PHE A 57 -0.69 -2.61 5.57
N ARG A 58 -1.76 -2.62 6.36
CA ARG A 58 -2.32 -3.84 6.97
C ARG A 58 -3.19 -4.61 5.99
N SER A 59 -3.13 -5.93 6.08
CA SER A 59 -4.03 -6.86 5.40
C SER A 59 -4.62 -7.87 6.37
N LEU A 60 -5.90 -8.23 6.18
CA LEU A 60 -6.60 -9.24 6.97
C LEU A 60 -6.56 -10.67 6.38
N SER A 61 -6.26 -10.82 5.09
CA SER A 61 -6.26 -12.11 4.41
C SER A 61 -4.89 -12.42 3.79
N GLY A 62 -4.56 -11.73 2.70
CA GLY A 62 -3.29 -11.82 1.97
C GLY A 62 -2.89 -10.48 1.37
N ARG A 63 -1.76 -10.39 0.66
CA ARG A 63 -1.42 -9.16 -0.07
C ARG A 63 -2.34 -9.00 -1.29
N PRO A 64 -2.71 -7.76 -1.68
CA PRO A 64 -3.45 -7.56 -2.91
C PRO A 64 -2.60 -8.02 -4.10
N GLU A 65 -3.22 -8.78 -5.01
CA GLU A 65 -2.60 -9.17 -6.27
C GLU A 65 -3.15 -8.24 -7.36
N TRP A 66 -2.47 -7.12 -7.58
CA TRP A 66 -2.89 -6.12 -8.55
C TRP A 66 -2.82 -6.64 -9.98
N GLU A 67 -3.90 -6.48 -10.74
CA GLU A 67 -3.88 -6.79 -12.18
C GLU A 67 -3.09 -5.73 -12.95
N GLN A 68 -3.25 -4.47 -12.55
CA GLN A 68 -2.62 -3.30 -13.15
C GLN A 68 -2.29 -2.30 -12.02
N ASN A 69 -1.33 -1.40 -12.22
CA ASN A 69 -1.01 -0.23 -11.38
C ASN A 69 -1.53 -0.31 -9.91
N PRO A 70 -0.70 -0.75 -8.95
CA PRO A 70 -1.11 -0.89 -7.55
C PRO A 70 -1.76 0.37 -6.98
N GLU A 71 -2.92 0.23 -6.34
CA GLU A 71 -3.67 1.37 -5.80
C GLU A 71 -4.13 1.12 -4.37
N TRP A 72 -3.23 1.34 -3.42
CA TRP A 72 -3.62 1.28 -2.01
C TRP A 72 -4.52 2.46 -1.66
N LEU A 73 -5.70 2.22 -1.08
CA LEU A 73 -6.63 3.29 -0.73
C LEU A 73 -6.32 3.96 0.61
N TYR A 74 -6.67 5.24 0.69
CA TYR A 74 -6.45 6.10 1.85
C TYR A 74 -7.77 6.74 2.27
N PHE A 75 -7.99 6.84 3.58
CA PHE A 75 -9.10 7.60 4.16
C PHE A 75 -8.53 8.61 5.17
N ASP A 76 -8.88 9.89 5.04
CA ASP A 76 -8.31 11.00 5.83
C ASP A 76 -6.77 11.00 5.89
N GLY A 77 -6.13 10.65 4.77
CA GLY A 77 -4.66 10.61 4.64
C GLY A 77 -3.99 9.41 5.31
N VAL A 78 -4.76 8.46 5.83
CA VAL A 78 -4.26 7.21 6.45
C VAL A 78 -4.53 6.04 5.50
N PRO A 79 -3.53 5.15 5.27
CA PRO A 79 -3.75 3.91 4.53
C PRO A 79 -4.87 3.07 5.15
N MET A 80 -5.85 2.69 4.33
CA MET A 80 -6.92 1.81 4.75
C MET A 80 -6.40 0.38 4.91
N THR A 81 -7.13 -0.44 5.66
CA THR A 81 -6.81 -1.86 5.80
C THR A 81 -7.34 -2.63 4.61
N PHE A 82 -6.48 -3.38 3.92
CA PHE A 82 -6.91 -4.29 2.88
C PHE A 82 -7.65 -5.49 3.50
N VAL A 83 -8.89 -5.70 3.09
CA VAL A 83 -9.75 -6.78 3.62
C VAL A 83 -9.54 -8.05 2.79
N GLY A 84 -9.56 -7.92 1.48
CA GLY A 84 -9.39 -9.04 0.55
C GLY A 84 -9.73 -8.64 -0.88
N GLN A 85 -9.51 -9.59 -1.78
CA GLN A 85 -9.89 -9.45 -3.19
C GLN A 85 -10.90 -10.49 -3.60
N VAL A 86 -11.75 -10.13 -4.57
CA VAL A 86 -12.69 -11.03 -5.22
C VAL A 86 -12.53 -10.87 -6.72
N SER A 87 -12.17 -11.94 -7.40
CA SER A 87 -12.12 -11.98 -8.87
C SER A 87 -13.42 -12.56 -9.42
N VAL A 88 -13.98 -11.85 -10.41
CA VAL A 88 -15.21 -12.20 -11.10
C VAL A 88 -14.85 -12.57 -12.55
N PRO A 89 -15.04 -13.84 -12.95
CA PRO A 89 -14.70 -14.28 -14.29
C PRO A 89 -15.70 -13.73 -15.33
N PRO A 90 -15.29 -13.63 -16.62
CA PRO A 90 -16.11 -13.07 -17.70
C PRO A 90 -17.54 -13.64 -17.76
N GLU A 91 -17.71 -14.93 -17.49
CA GLU A 91 -18.99 -15.64 -17.59
C GLU A 91 -20.02 -15.15 -16.56
N LEU A 92 -19.56 -14.54 -15.46
CA LEU A 92 -20.40 -14.02 -14.38
C LEU A 92 -20.57 -12.50 -14.44
N SER A 93 -19.59 -11.77 -14.97
CA SER A 93 -19.61 -10.30 -15.07
C SER A 93 -20.26 -9.79 -16.35
N GLY A 94 -20.27 -10.59 -17.42
CA GLY A 94 -20.64 -10.13 -18.76
C GLY A 94 -19.59 -9.23 -19.42
N LEU A 95 -18.41 -9.11 -18.81
CA LEU A 95 -17.24 -8.44 -19.38
C LEU A 95 -16.48 -9.41 -20.30
N HIS A 96 -15.59 -8.86 -21.13
CA HIS A 96 -14.69 -9.68 -21.93
C HIS A 96 -13.58 -10.33 -21.10
N ASP A 97 -13.20 -9.69 -19.98
CA ASP A 97 -12.07 -10.07 -19.15
C ASP A 97 -12.45 -10.23 -17.67
N VAL A 98 -11.49 -10.71 -16.88
CA VAL A 98 -11.66 -10.88 -15.42
C VAL A 98 -11.68 -9.51 -14.75
N ALA A 99 -12.67 -9.29 -13.89
CA ALA A 99 -12.73 -8.13 -13.02
C ALA A 99 -12.31 -8.52 -11.59
N SER A 100 -11.31 -7.83 -11.04
CA SER A 100 -10.84 -8.01 -9.67
C SER A 100 -11.29 -6.82 -8.81
N PHE A 101 -12.00 -7.11 -7.72
CA PHE A 101 -12.46 -6.14 -6.73
C PHE A 101 -11.56 -6.22 -5.51
N TYR A 102 -10.97 -5.10 -5.12
CA TYR A 102 -10.11 -4.97 -3.94
C TYR A 102 -10.85 -4.17 -2.89
N VAL A 103 -11.09 -4.77 -1.71
CA VAL A 103 -11.91 -4.16 -0.66
C VAL A 103 -11.01 -3.59 0.43
N PHE A 104 -11.23 -2.32 0.75
CA PHE A 104 -10.53 -1.59 1.80
C PHE A 104 -11.49 -1.11 2.87
N TRP A 105 -11.02 -1.14 4.11
CA TRP A 105 -11.81 -0.76 5.28
C TRP A 105 -10.99 0.11 6.23
N ASP A 106 -11.58 1.23 6.64
CA ASP A 106 -11.11 2.00 7.79
C ASP A 106 -11.84 1.54 9.05
N ARG A 107 -11.07 1.03 10.01
CA ARG A 107 -11.61 0.44 11.24
C ARG A 107 -12.31 1.46 12.13
N ASP A 108 -11.80 2.67 12.17
CA ASP A 108 -12.19 3.66 13.17
C ASP A 108 -13.49 4.37 12.76
N SER A 109 -13.63 4.72 11.48
CA SER A 109 -14.85 5.33 10.92
C SER A 109 -15.86 4.32 10.39
N GLY A 110 -15.43 3.10 10.05
CA GLY A 110 -16.25 2.10 9.36
C GLY A 110 -16.36 2.32 7.86
N VAL A 111 -15.70 3.34 7.30
CA VAL A 111 -15.70 3.61 5.86
C VAL A 111 -15.11 2.43 5.10
N THR A 112 -15.78 2.06 4.01
CA THR A 112 -15.38 0.95 3.14
C THR A 112 -15.33 1.48 1.72
N GLU A 113 -14.25 1.19 1.02
CA GLU A 113 -14.00 1.62 -0.34
C GLU A 113 -13.50 0.43 -1.18
N THR A 114 -13.71 0.51 -2.49
CA THR A 114 -13.28 -0.56 -3.40
C THR A 114 -12.55 -0.03 -4.63
N VAL A 115 -11.46 -0.70 -5.00
CA VAL A 115 -10.83 -0.55 -6.32
C VAL A 115 -11.31 -1.68 -7.21
N VAL A 116 -11.61 -1.38 -8.48
CA VAL A 116 -11.98 -2.39 -9.48
C VAL A 116 -10.98 -2.31 -10.63
N GLN A 117 -10.36 -3.43 -10.95
CA GLN A 117 -9.46 -3.54 -12.10
C GLN A 117 -9.98 -4.62 -13.05
N VAL A 118 -9.92 -4.34 -14.34
CA VAL A 118 -10.30 -5.29 -15.39
C VAL A 118 -9.03 -5.57 -16.20
N ARG A 119 -8.71 -6.87 -16.32
CA ARG A 119 -7.49 -7.33 -16.98
C ARG A 119 -7.57 -7.20 -18.50
#